data_AF-A0A1N6IDD4-F1
#
_entry.id   AF-A0A1N6IDD4-F1
#
_cell.length_a   1.000
_cell.length_b   1.000
_cell.length_c   1.000
_cell.angle_alpha   90.00
_cell.angle_beta   90.00
_cell.angle_gamma   90.00
#
_symmetry.space_group_name_H-M   'P 1'
#
loop_
_entity.id
_entity.type
_entity.pdbx_description
1 polymer ?
#
loop_
_entity_poly.entity_id
_entity_poly.type
_entity_poly.pdbx_seq_one_letter_code
_entity_poly.pdbx_strand_id
1 'polypeptide(L)'
;MIKYIAISLAGLLFFSPFIHAADQTEPVDHSDHDMENHEHHDMTQHDHSMDHDDHSDHSDMLHGDDHMMADPPGKHGKHETEEGHTAHHGDHHHHADDDHIMDHEGGMIMGQNFDKLPSSCNSISEEIEITVRAGRKYAKDFPGTAFAFDNQEWHVKPCAKVTWHFINEDEVRHQFMMHGLPRYLYKYGMFHLEVTGPKTISGTIIVPATDETYLVHCDISQHMEKGMKAQLVVGKGGEDLSSIPGLTPYNLTDTYETPDLPQVNDQEDQDSITKQIVDFFATNSFISGMTALGLLVGLLILLLINKLFLSKGLKVENNQG
;
A
#
# COMPACT_ATOMS: atom_id res chain seq x y z
N MET A 1 28.61 45.52 20.22
CA MET A 1 29.77 44.77 19.70
C MET A 1 29.37 43.31 19.55
N ILE A 2 28.31 43.10 18.77
CA ILE A 2 27.55 41.86 18.59
C ILE A 2 27.53 41.70 17.07
N LYS A 3 28.20 40.66 16.55
CA LYS A 3 28.19 40.14 15.16
C LYS A 3 29.57 39.50 14.85
N TYR A 4 29.96 38.40 15.50
CA TYR A 4 31.02 37.48 14.99
C TYR A 4 31.01 36.12 15.72
N ILE A 5 29.83 35.54 16.01
CA ILE A 5 29.73 34.15 16.51
C ILE A 5 28.56 33.49 15.79
N ALA A 6 28.73 33.20 14.52
CA ALA A 6 27.76 32.42 13.74
C ALA A 6 28.41 31.59 12.61
N ILE A 7 29.73 31.32 12.68
CA ILE A 7 30.41 30.46 11.72
C ILE A 7 31.46 29.65 12.47
N SER A 8 31.07 28.47 12.98
CA SER A 8 31.91 27.29 13.23
C SER A 8 31.07 26.22 13.94
N LEU A 9 30.02 25.75 13.27
CA LEU A 9 29.33 24.50 13.64
C LEU A 9 28.77 23.84 12.38
N ALA A 10 29.63 23.65 11.38
CA ALA A 10 29.38 22.85 10.20
C ALA A 10 30.71 22.23 9.79
N GLY A 11 31.00 21.06 10.34
CA GLY A 11 32.23 20.33 10.02
C GLY A 11 32.64 19.39 11.13
N LEU A 12 31.91 18.28 11.29
CA LEU A 12 32.39 16.97 11.77
C LEU A 12 31.21 16.02 12.07
N LEU A 13 30.39 15.70 11.06
CA LEU A 13 29.52 14.52 11.09
C LEU A 13 29.26 14.02 9.65
N PHE A 14 30.31 13.62 8.95
CA PHE A 14 30.21 12.72 7.79
C PHE A 14 31.49 11.90 7.69
N PHE A 15 31.56 10.82 8.47
CA PHE A 15 32.38 9.66 8.16
C PHE A 15 31.49 8.43 8.36
N SER A 16 30.69 8.14 7.34
CA SER A 16 30.12 6.80 7.14
C SER A 16 31.25 5.90 6.61
N PRO A 17 31.56 4.75 7.23
CA PRO A 17 32.35 3.75 6.54
C PRO A 17 31.43 3.05 5.54
N PHE A 18 31.48 3.47 4.27
CA PHE A 18 31.10 2.60 3.18
C PHE A 18 32.15 1.48 3.11
N ILE A 19 31.82 0.32 3.68
CA ILE A 19 32.50 -0.93 3.36
C ILE A 19 32.14 -1.22 1.89
N HIS A 20 33.11 -1.00 1.00
CA HIS A 20 33.08 -1.58 -0.34
C HIS A 20 33.44 -3.06 -0.19
N ALA A 21 32.45 -3.93 -0.27
CA ALA A 21 32.67 -5.31 -0.66
C ALA A 21 32.97 -5.31 -2.17
N ALA A 22 34.21 -5.62 -2.54
CA ALA A 22 34.57 -5.92 -3.91
C ALA A 22 34.08 -7.34 -4.22
N ASP A 23 32.94 -7.43 -4.90
CA ASP A 23 32.50 -8.67 -5.53
C ASP A 23 33.18 -8.77 -6.90
N GLN A 24 34.00 -9.82 -7.07
CA GLN A 24 34.59 -10.16 -8.36
C GLN A 24 33.54 -10.95 -9.16
N THR A 25 32.73 -10.24 -9.93
CA THR A 25 31.95 -10.85 -11.01
C THR A 25 32.74 -10.76 -12.31
N GLU A 26 33.15 -11.91 -12.83
CA GLU A 26 33.68 -12.03 -14.18
C GLU A 26 32.61 -11.63 -15.22
N PRO A 27 33.00 -11.01 -16.34
CA PRO A 27 32.05 -10.63 -17.38
C PRO A 27 31.61 -11.87 -18.16
N VAL A 28 30.34 -12.27 -17.99
CA VAL A 28 29.69 -13.22 -18.90
C VAL A 28 29.25 -12.46 -20.15
N ASP A 29 29.89 -12.81 -21.25
CA ASP A 29 29.58 -12.39 -22.61
C ASP A 29 28.25 -13.00 -23.06
N HIS A 30 27.29 -12.15 -23.42
CA HIS A 30 26.06 -12.55 -24.09
C HIS A 30 25.93 -11.78 -25.38
N SER A 31 26.70 -12.21 -26.37
CA SER A 31 26.51 -11.87 -27.78
C SER A 31 26.16 -13.13 -28.60
N ASP A 32 25.02 -13.02 -29.27
CA ASP A 32 24.52 -13.78 -30.42
C ASP A 32 23.94 -15.21 -30.28
N HIS A 33 22.91 -15.41 -31.13
CA HIS A 33 22.32 -16.64 -31.68
C HIS A 33 21.19 -17.31 -30.87
N ASP A 34 20.01 -17.65 -31.40
CA ASP A 34 19.42 -17.58 -32.74
C ASP A 34 17.88 -17.64 -32.59
N MET A 35 17.13 -16.98 -33.48
CA MET A 35 15.71 -17.22 -33.69
C MET A 35 15.53 -18.26 -34.79
N GLU A 36 15.05 -19.46 -34.47
CA GLU A 36 14.44 -20.44 -35.38
C GLU A 36 13.58 -21.40 -34.53
N ASN A 37 12.25 -21.31 -34.59
CA ASN A 37 11.33 -22.05 -35.48
C ASN A 37 11.08 -23.53 -35.06
N HIS A 38 9.91 -23.82 -34.48
CA HIS A 38 9.18 -25.11 -34.54
C HIS A 38 7.71 -24.82 -34.18
N GLU A 39 6.80 -24.74 -35.17
CA GLU A 39 6.01 -25.83 -35.77
C GLU A 39 4.75 -26.25 -34.98
N HIS A 40 3.61 -25.84 -35.55
CA HIS A 40 2.35 -26.57 -35.78
C HIS A 40 1.85 -27.59 -34.74
N HIS A 41 0.68 -27.27 -34.16
CA HIS A 41 -0.38 -28.27 -34.01
C HIS A 41 -1.71 -27.77 -34.58
N ASP A 42 -2.17 -28.56 -35.56
CA ASP A 42 -3.44 -28.60 -36.27
C ASP A 42 -4.58 -29.03 -35.36
N MET A 43 -5.73 -28.35 -35.43
CA MET A 43 -7.04 -28.92 -35.08
C MET A 43 -8.06 -28.45 -36.11
N THR A 44 -8.35 -29.36 -37.03
CA THR A 44 -9.31 -29.24 -38.13
C THR A 44 -10.75 -29.46 -37.63
N GLN A 45 -11.61 -28.52 -38.05
CA GLN A 45 -13.00 -28.67 -38.52
C GLN A 45 -13.97 -29.63 -37.81
N HIS A 46 -15.07 -29.07 -37.30
CA HIS A 46 -16.41 -29.59 -37.59
C HIS A 46 -17.37 -28.45 -37.91
N ASP A 47 -17.82 -28.47 -39.16
CA ASP A 47 -18.89 -27.67 -39.77
C ASP A 47 -20.26 -28.31 -39.45
N HIS A 48 -21.24 -27.49 -39.07
CA HIS A 48 -22.63 -27.70 -39.47
C HIS A 48 -23.34 -26.35 -39.66
N SER A 49 -23.42 -25.97 -40.94
CA SER A 49 -24.35 -25.02 -41.56
C SER A 49 -25.84 -25.26 -41.26
N MET A 50 -26.61 -24.19 -41.01
CA MET A 50 -27.98 -24.02 -41.50
C MET A 50 -28.47 -22.56 -41.32
N ASP A 51 -28.37 -21.80 -42.43
CA ASP A 51 -29.35 -20.87 -43.04
C ASP A 51 -30.77 -20.78 -42.41
N HIS A 52 -31.56 -19.69 -42.43
CA HIS A 52 -31.71 -18.51 -43.31
C HIS A 52 -32.64 -17.45 -42.63
N ASP A 53 -32.46 -16.17 -43.01
CA ASP A 53 -33.44 -15.04 -43.07
C ASP A 53 -33.99 -14.46 -41.74
N ASP A 54 -34.09 -13.14 -41.49
CA ASP A 54 -34.57 -12.05 -42.34
C ASP A 54 -34.08 -10.66 -41.83
N HIS A 55 -34.19 -9.66 -42.71
CA HIS A 55 -33.55 -8.35 -42.75
C HIS A 55 -34.11 -7.27 -41.80
N SER A 56 -33.32 -6.19 -41.62
CA SER A 56 -33.68 -4.75 -41.78
C SER A 56 -32.87 -3.87 -40.80
N ASP A 57 -31.79 -3.23 -41.28
CA ASP A 57 -31.69 -1.76 -41.54
C ASP A 57 -30.95 -1.05 -40.36
N HIS A 58 -29.90 -0.22 -40.48
CA HIS A 58 -29.59 0.82 -41.46
C HIS A 58 -28.08 1.18 -41.50
N SER A 59 -27.58 1.39 -42.73
CA SER A 59 -26.65 2.44 -43.23
C SER A 59 -25.32 2.80 -42.51
N ASP A 60 -24.21 2.34 -43.10
CA ASP A 60 -23.19 3.14 -43.83
C ASP A 60 -23.03 4.66 -43.50
N MET A 61 -21.81 5.09 -43.11
CA MET A 61 -20.84 5.74 -44.03
C MET A 61 -19.66 6.41 -43.28
N LEU A 62 -18.46 6.04 -43.72
CA LEU A 62 -17.18 6.77 -43.58
C LEU A 62 -17.29 8.17 -44.20
N HIS A 63 -16.59 9.18 -43.67
CA HIS A 63 -15.95 10.24 -44.48
C HIS A 63 -14.78 10.90 -43.73
N GLY A 64 -13.67 11.07 -44.45
CA GLY A 64 -12.55 11.92 -44.10
C GLY A 64 -12.64 13.31 -44.73
N ASP A 65 -11.78 14.19 -44.21
CA ASP A 65 -11.09 15.36 -44.78
C ASP A 65 -11.83 16.51 -45.51
N ASP A 66 -11.31 17.70 -45.17
CA ASP A 66 -11.23 18.97 -45.91
C ASP A 66 -12.48 19.83 -46.10
N HIS A 67 -12.54 20.99 -45.43
CA HIS A 67 -12.92 22.27 -46.05
C HIS A 67 -12.36 23.49 -45.31
N MET A 68 -12.02 24.51 -46.11
CA MET A 68 -11.17 25.66 -45.82
C MET A 68 -11.91 26.92 -45.32
N MET A 69 -11.13 27.75 -44.60
CA MET A 69 -11.12 29.22 -44.46
C MET A 69 -12.20 30.08 -45.15
N ALA A 70 -12.85 30.96 -44.37
CA ALA A 70 -13.33 32.27 -44.84
C ALA A 70 -13.47 33.29 -43.68
N ASP A 71 -12.50 34.20 -43.58
CA ASP A 71 -12.53 35.44 -42.81
C ASP A 71 -13.15 36.59 -43.64
N PRO A 72 -13.92 37.54 -43.04
CA PRO A 72 -14.19 38.85 -43.63
C PRO A 72 -13.41 40.00 -42.93
N PRO A 73 -12.97 41.06 -43.66
CA PRO A 73 -12.02 42.05 -43.15
C PRO A 73 -12.64 43.35 -42.60
N GLY A 74 -12.16 43.77 -41.42
CA GLY A 74 -11.65 45.13 -41.12
C GLY A 74 -12.62 46.26 -40.72
N LYS A 75 -12.38 46.86 -39.52
CA LYS A 75 -11.91 48.25 -39.34
C LYS A 75 -11.70 48.66 -37.87
N HIS A 76 -10.79 49.60 -37.70
CA HIS A 76 -10.05 50.05 -36.51
C HIS A 76 -10.84 50.71 -35.36
N GLY A 77 -10.29 50.59 -34.14
CA GLY A 77 -10.52 51.51 -33.02
C GLY A 77 -9.55 51.27 -31.86
N LYS A 78 -8.70 52.27 -31.54
CA LYS A 78 -7.84 52.30 -30.34
C LYS A 78 -8.68 52.55 -29.09
N HIS A 79 -8.43 51.86 -27.97
CA HIS A 79 -8.33 52.52 -26.65
C HIS A 79 -7.69 51.63 -25.59
N GLU A 80 -7.01 52.30 -24.66
CA GLU A 80 -6.23 51.79 -23.54
C GLU A 80 -7.08 51.28 -22.36
N THR A 81 -6.41 50.47 -21.52
CA THR A 81 -6.52 50.34 -20.05
C THR A 81 -7.73 49.63 -19.40
N GLU A 82 -7.35 48.89 -18.35
CA GLU A 82 -8.12 48.40 -17.18
C GLU A 82 -8.70 46.97 -17.19
N GLU A 83 -8.06 46.15 -16.33
CA GLU A 83 -8.62 45.26 -15.31
C GLU A 83 -9.73 44.24 -15.68
N GLY A 84 -9.41 42.96 -15.47
CA GLY A 84 -10.42 41.92 -15.35
C GLY A 84 -9.91 40.52 -15.65
N HIS A 85 -9.03 39.96 -14.81
CA HIS A 85 -8.76 38.53 -14.80
C HIS A 85 -10.03 37.77 -14.39
N THR A 86 -10.83 37.35 -15.37
CA THR A 86 -11.90 36.36 -15.15
C THR A 86 -11.29 34.98 -15.37
N ALA A 87 -10.97 34.34 -14.26
CA ALA A 87 -10.58 32.95 -14.20
C ALA A 87 -11.75 32.08 -14.67
N HIS A 88 -11.65 31.57 -15.90
CA HIS A 88 -12.48 30.45 -16.35
C HIS A 88 -11.96 29.18 -15.66
N HIS A 89 -12.43 28.93 -14.44
CA HIS A 89 -12.26 27.61 -13.83
C HIS A 89 -13.25 26.64 -14.46
N GLY A 90 -12.69 25.53 -14.94
CA GLY A 90 -13.37 24.48 -15.67
C GLY A 90 -14.56 23.94 -14.89
N ASP A 91 -15.71 23.96 -15.56
CA ASP A 91 -16.89 23.22 -15.19
C ASP A 91 -16.58 21.72 -15.41
N HIS A 92 -16.04 21.08 -14.39
CA HIS A 92 -15.78 19.65 -14.41
C HIS A 92 -17.10 18.90 -14.23
N HIS A 93 -17.60 18.35 -15.33
CA HIS A 93 -18.78 17.51 -15.39
C HIS A 93 -18.74 16.39 -14.33
N HIS A 94 -19.51 16.54 -13.26
CA HIS A 94 -19.79 15.47 -12.30
C HIS A 94 -20.82 14.51 -12.90
N HIS A 95 -20.37 13.40 -13.49
CA HIS A 95 -21.20 12.21 -13.62
C HIS A 95 -21.22 11.53 -12.24
N ALA A 96 -22.17 11.91 -11.40
CA ALA A 96 -22.39 11.31 -10.09
C ALA A 96 -23.28 10.07 -10.24
N ASP A 97 -22.66 8.93 -10.52
CA ASP A 97 -23.24 7.68 -10.06
C ASP A 97 -22.96 7.64 -8.54
N ASP A 98 -24.00 7.75 -7.70
CA ASP A 98 -23.88 7.85 -6.23
C ASP A 98 -23.16 6.65 -5.58
N ASP A 99 -22.87 5.59 -6.33
CA ASP A 99 -22.15 4.40 -5.89
C ASP A 99 -20.63 4.48 -6.04
N HIS A 100 -20.10 5.52 -6.70
CA HIS A 100 -18.68 5.75 -6.98
C HIS A 100 -18.22 7.12 -6.51
N ILE A 101 -17.38 7.14 -5.47
CA ILE A 101 -16.79 8.39 -4.95
C ILE A 101 -15.27 8.28 -5.01
N MET A 102 -14.65 9.29 -5.61
CA MET A 102 -13.20 9.47 -5.66
C MET A 102 -12.86 10.84 -5.09
N ASP A 103 -12.09 10.88 -4.00
CA ASP A 103 -11.51 12.12 -3.53
C ASP A 103 -10.10 12.33 -4.11
N HIS A 104 -9.66 13.59 -4.15
CA HIS A 104 -8.32 13.94 -4.66
C HIS A 104 -7.20 13.63 -3.63
N GLU A 105 -7.58 13.17 -2.44
CA GLU A 105 -6.70 12.90 -1.30
C GLU A 105 -6.40 11.39 -1.15
N GLY A 106 -6.79 10.56 -2.11
CA GLY A 106 -6.49 9.13 -2.15
C GLY A 106 -7.52 8.23 -1.48
N GLY A 107 -8.77 8.68 -1.34
CA GLY A 107 -9.93 7.89 -0.93
C GLY A 107 -10.82 7.47 -2.12
N MET A 108 -11.24 6.21 -2.14
CA MET A 108 -12.20 5.68 -3.13
C MET A 108 -13.29 4.86 -2.44
N ILE A 109 -14.54 5.03 -2.89
CA ILE A 109 -15.68 4.17 -2.56
C ILE A 109 -16.27 3.65 -3.86
N MET A 110 -16.53 2.34 -3.96
CA MET A 110 -17.29 1.75 -5.05
C MET A 110 -18.32 0.73 -4.53
N GLY A 111 -19.50 0.72 -5.14
CA GLY A 111 -20.56 -0.23 -4.81
C GLY A 111 -21.33 0.14 -3.53
N GLN A 112 -21.41 1.43 -3.22
CA GLN A 112 -22.19 1.89 -2.07
C GLN A 112 -23.70 1.74 -2.31
N ASN A 113 -24.41 1.28 -1.30
CA ASN A 113 -25.85 1.05 -1.32
C ASN A 113 -26.48 1.37 0.03
N PHE A 114 -27.34 2.39 0.07
CA PHE A 114 -27.98 2.87 1.30
C PHE A 114 -29.40 2.32 1.50
N ASP A 115 -30.10 1.99 0.42
CA ASP A 115 -31.55 1.82 0.43
C ASP A 115 -32.09 0.78 -0.58
N LYS A 116 -31.32 0.37 -1.59
CA LYS A 116 -31.76 -0.59 -2.60
C LYS A 116 -31.63 -2.02 -2.07
N LEU A 117 -32.76 -2.61 -1.71
CA LEU A 117 -32.80 -3.99 -1.24
C LEU A 117 -32.39 -4.98 -2.34
N PRO A 118 -31.55 -6.00 -2.03
CA PRO A 118 -31.40 -7.17 -2.88
C PRO A 118 -32.76 -7.83 -3.13
N SER A 119 -32.99 -8.42 -4.31
CA SER A 119 -34.26 -9.08 -4.64
C SER A 119 -34.61 -10.25 -3.71
N SER A 120 -33.61 -10.78 -3.00
CA SER A 120 -33.77 -11.81 -1.97
C SER A 120 -34.34 -11.28 -0.65
N CYS A 121 -34.37 -9.95 -0.44
CA CYS A 121 -34.71 -9.31 0.82
C CYS A 121 -36.08 -8.62 0.75
N ASN A 122 -36.95 -8.92 1.71
CA ASN A 122 -38.24 -8.23 1.87
C ASN A 122 -38.11 -6.92 2.68
N SER A 123 -37.14 -6.87 3.59
CA SER A 123 -36.83 -5.73 4.45
C SER A 123 -35.41 -5.84 4.98
N ILE A 124 -34.87 -4.73 5.51
CA ILE A 124 -33.63 -4.75 6.29
C ILE A 124 -33.86 -5.52 7.59
N SER A 125 -32.99 -6.47 7.90
CA SER A 125 -33.09 -7.28 9.13
C SER A 125 -32.45 -6.59 10.35
N GLU A 126 -31.37 -5.85 10.13
CA GLU A 126 -30.68 -5.01 11.10
C GLU A 126 -29.83 -3.94 10.41
N GLU A 127 -29.57 -2.85 11.13
CA GLU A 127 -28.60 -1.83 10.72
C GLU A 127 -27.44 -1.86 11.71
N ILE A 128 -26.23 -2.07 11.20
CA ILE A 128 -25.03 -2.20 12.02
C ILE A 128 -23.86 -1.41 11.41
N GLU A 129 -22.96 -0.98 12.28
CA GLU A 129 -21.73 -0.30 11.91
C GLU A 129 -20.54 -1.17 12.34
N ILE A 130 -19.59 -1.39 11.43
CA ILE A 130 -18.39 -2.17 11.70
C ILE A 130 -17.18 -1.30 11.38
N THR A 131 -16.32 -1.11 12.38
CA THR A 131 -15.02 -0.47 12.17
C THR A 131 -13.98 -1.53 11.86
N VAL A 132 -13.25 -1.34 10.77
CA VAL A 132 -12.16 -2.20 10.34
C VAL A 132 -10.89 -1.37 10.29
N ARG A 133 -9.85 -1.83 10.97
CA ARG A 133 -8.55 -1.15 10.99
C ARG A 133 -7.55 -1.98 10.21
N ALA A 134 -6.78 -1.31 9.36
CA ALA A 134 -5.77 -1.92 8.51
C ALA A 134 -4.39 -1.39 8.83
N GLY A 135 -3.40 -2.28 8.78
CA GLY A 135 -1.99 -1.88 8.80
C GLY A 135 -1.05 -2.99 9.27
N ARG A 136 0.25 -2.69 9.22
CA ARG A 136 1.32 -3.63 9.60
C ARG A 136 1.23 -4.09 11.05
N LYS A 137 0.70 -3.26 11.95
CA LYS A 137 0.65 -3.59 13.37
C LYS A 137 -0.26 -4.78 13.69
N TYR A 138 -1.27 -5.03 12.85
CA TYR A 138 -2.21 -6.15 13.00
C TYR A 138 -1.66 -7.47 12.44
N ALA A 139 -0.58 -7.42 11.64
CA ALA A 139 0.09 -8.61 11.10
C ALA A 139 0.95 -9.34 12.14
N LYS A 140 1.22 -8.73 13.30
CA LYS A 140 2.16 -9.25 14.30
C LYS A 140 1.79 -10.63 14.83
N ASP A 141 0.50 -10.95 14.86
CA ASP A 141 -0.02 -12.20 15.40
C ASP A 141 -0.04 -13.33 14.37
N PHE A 142 0.31 -13.04 13.11
CA PHE A 142 0.28 -13.99 12.00
C PHE A 142 1.66 -14.11 11.35
N PRO A 143 2.47 -15.12 11.75
CA PRO A 143 3.78 -15.37 11.16
C PRO A 143 3.71 -15.46 9.62
N GLY A 144 4.67 -14.82 8.95
CA GLY A 144 4.73 -14.79 7.48
C GLY A 144 3.86 -13.71 6.82
N THR A 145 3.06 -12.97 7.59
CA THR A 145 2.27 -11.84 7.07
C THR A 145 2.97 -10.49 7.30
N ALA A 146 2.69 -9.52 6.44
CA ALA A 146 3.19 -8.15 6.59
C ALA A 146 2.06 -7.14 6.84
N PHE A 147 0.84 -7.45 6.39
CA PHE A 147 -0.34 -6.60 6.53
C PHE A 147 -1.52 -7.45 6.96
N ALA A 148 -2.37 -6.91 7.81
CA ALA A 148 -3.62 -7.54 8.19
C ALA A 148 -4.68 -6.48 8.50
N PHE A 149 -5.93 -6.94 8.51
CA PHE A 149 -7.02 -6.26 9.21
C PHE A 149 -6.93 -6.58 10.70
N ASP A 150 -7.56 -5.76 11.54
CA ASP A 150 -7.64 -5.96 12.99
C ASP A 150 -8.52 -7.14 13.39
N ASN A 151 -9.42 -7.57 12.52
CA ASN A 151 -10.21 -8.78 12.64
C ASN A 151 -10.19 -9.56 11.33
N GLN A 152 -10.22 -10.89 11.44
CA GLN A 152 -10.13 -11.82 10.32
C GLN A 152 -11.51 -12.35 9.90
N GLU A 153 -12.53 -12.11 10.73
CA GLU A 153 -13.89 -12.58 10.51
C GLU A 153 -14.91 -11.62 11.11
N TRP A 154 -16.00 -11.39 10.38
CA TRP A 154 -17.20 -10.70 10.86
C TRP A 154 -18.45 -11.53 10.57
N HIS A 155 -19.43 -11.50 11.47
CA HIS A 155 -20.71 -12.19 11.31
C HIS A 155 -21.85 -11.19 11.26
N VAL A 156 -22.74 -11.33 10.28
CA VAL A 156 -23.90 -10.45 10.10
C VAL A 156 -25.14 -11.26 9.74
N LYS A 157 -26.34 -10.78 10.09
CA LYS A 157 -27.56 -11.44 9.64
C LYS A 157 -27.77 -11.26 8.13
N PRO A 158 -28.47 -12.18 7.47
CA PRO A 158 -28.93 -11.97 6.10
C PRO A 158 -29.82 -10.72 6.01
N CYS A 159 -29.76 -10.00 4.90
CA CYS A 159 -30.46 -8.71 4.69
C CYS A 159 -30.08 -7.58 5.67
N ALA A 160 -28.91 -7.65 6.31
CA ALA A 160 -28.41 -6.55 7.13
C ALA A 160 -27.91 -5.38 6.27
N LYS A 161 -28.16 -4.15 6.72
CA LYS A 161 -27.50 -2.94 6.22
C LYS A 161 -26.25 -2.71 7.06
N VAL A 162 -25.09 -2.82 6.43
CA VAL A 162 -23.79 -2.75 7.09
C VAL A 162 -23.05 -1.50 6.62
N THR A 163 -22.77 -0.59 7.54
CA THR A 163 -21.86 0.54 7.29
C THR A 163 -20.47 0.16 7.78
N TRP A 164 -19.52 0.13 6.86
CA TRP A 164 -18.12 -0.15 7.11
C TRP A 164 -17.37 1.17 7.33
N HIS A 165 -16.65 1.28 8.43
CA HIS A 165 -15.69 2.35 8.69
C HIS A 165 -14.28 1.77 8.53
N PHE A 166 -13.71 1.97 7.35
CA PHE A 166 -12.37 1.49 7.02
C PHE A 166 -11.32 2.53 7.41
N ILE A 167 -10.48 2.17 8.38
CA ILE A 167 -9.40 3.01 8.90
C ILE A 167 -8.07 2.42 8.44
N ASN A 168 -7.39 3.13 7.55
CA ASN A 168 -5.99 2.85 7.26
C ASN A 168 -5.12 3.55 8.31
N GLU A 169 -4.24 2.81 8.98
CA GLU A 169 -3.31 3.34 9.98
C GLU A 169 -1.84 3.30 9.52
N ASP A 170 -1.59 2.83 8.29
CA ASP A 170 -0.28 2.85 7.64
C ASP A 170 -0.17 4.02 6.65
N GLU A 171 1.08 4.41 6.33
CA GLU A 171 1.40 5.34 5.22
C GLU A 171 1.21 4.71 3.83
N VAL A 172 1.01 3.40 3.76
CA VAL A 172 0.82 2.65 2.53
C VAL A 172 -0.66 2.52 2.24
N ARG A 173 -1.04 2.61 0.97
CA ARG A 173 -2.42 2.42 0.52
C ARG A 173 -2.94 1.03 0.86
N HIS A 174 -4.12 0.98 1.44
CA HIS A 174 -4.85 -0.27 1.70
C HIS A 174 -6.25 -0.19 1.14
N GLN A 175 -6.83 -1.36 0.90
CA GLN A 175 -8.19 -1.50 0.39
C GLN A 175 -8.95 -2.52 1.24
N PHE A 176 -10.25 -2.30 1.36
CA PHE A 176 -11.23 -3.24 1.84
C PHE A 176 -12.12 -3.58 0.64
N MET A 177 -11.89 -4.74 0.05
CA MET A 177 -12.62 -5.24 -1.12
C MET A 177 -13.37 -6.51 -0.78
N MET A 178 -14.60 -6.60 -1.28
CA MET A 178 -15.43 -7.78 -1.20
C MET A 178 -16.01 -8.10 -2.58
N HIS A 179 -15.88 -9.36 -3.01
CA HIS A 179 -16.49 -9.88 -4.24
C HIS A 179 -17.67 -10.81 -3.93
N GLY A 180 -18.45 -11.15 -4.96
CA GLY A 180 -19.55 -12.12 -4.85
C GLY A 180 -20.92 -11.48 -4.60
N LEU A 181 -21.00 -10.15 -4.52
CA LEU A 181 -22.26 -9.45 -4.33
C LEU A 181 -23.12 -9.48 -5.61
N PRO A 182 -24.45 -9.36 -5.53
CA PRO A 182 -25.32 -9.43 -6.70
C PRO A 182 -25.02 -8.33 -7.74
N ARG A 183 -24.61 -8.74 -8.94
CA ARG A 183 -24.16 -7.82 -10.02
C ARG A 183 -25.20 -6.83 -10.52
N TYR A 184 -26.49 -7.12 -10.32
CA TYR A 184 -27.57 -6.19 -10.68
C TYR A 184 -27.67 -5.00 -9.72
N LEU A 185 -27.05 -5.10 -8.54
CA LEU A 185 -27.10 -4.11 -7.47
C LEU A 185 -25.73 -3.48 -7.20
N TYR A 186 -24.67 -4.29 -7.27
CA TYR A 186 -23.29 -3.87 -7.06
C TYR A 186 -22.54 -4.01 -8.37
N LYS A 187 -21.97 -2.91 -8.88
CA LYS A 187 -21.20 -2.93 -10.13
C LYS A 187 -20.08 -3.96 -10.04
N TYR A 188 -19.96 -4.81 -11.07
CA TYR A 188 -19.04 -5.97 -11.10
C TYR A 188 -19.23 -7.00 -9.97
N GLY A 189 -20.27 -6.88 -9.14
CA GLY A 189 -20.50 -7.74 -7.99
C GLY A 189 -19.50 -7.50 -6.86
N MET A 190 -19.07 -6.26 -6.67
CA MET A 190 -18.05 -5.90 -5.69
C MET A 190 -18.41 -4.65 -4.87
N PHE A 191 -17.84 -4.59 -3.67
CA PHE A 191 -17.79 -3.42 -2.82
C PHE A 191 -16.34 -3.10 -2.50
N HIS A 192 -15.96 -1.83 -2.57
CA HIS A 192 -14.58 -1.37 -2.48
C HIS A 192 -14.49 -0.11 -1.62
N LEU A 193 -13.61 -0.12 -0.61
CA LEU A 193 -13.11 1.07 0.08
C LEU A 193 -11.59 1.15 -0.04
N GLU A 194 -11.05 2.25 -0.55
CA GLU A 194 -9.60 2.49 -0.68
C GLU A 194 -9.22 3.72 0.13
N VAL A 195 -8.07 3.66 0.80
CA VAL A 195 -7.46 4.84 1.41
C VAL A 195 -5.95 4.76 1.32
N THR A 196 -5.32 5.85 0.83
CA THR A 196 -3.87 6.04 0.88
C THR A 196 -3.47 6.85 2.11
N GLY A 197 -2.54 6.33 2.91
CA GLY A 197 -2.07 6.96 4.14
C GLY A 197 -3.05 6.86 5.32
N PRO A 198 -2.70 7.43 6.49
CA PRO A 198 -3.54 7.35 7.68
C PRO A 198 -4.83 8.18 7.51
N LYS A 199 -5.95 7.50 7.23
CA LYS A 199 -7.26 8.14 7.02
C LYS A 199 -8.39 7.11 7.16
N THR A 200 -9.59 7.62 7.38
CA THR A 200 -10.82 6.84 7.48
C THR A 200 -11.72 7.14 6.29
N ILE A 201 -12.31 6.10 5.71
CA ILE A 201 -13.40 6.20 4.75
C ILE A 201 -14.56 5.31 5.18
N SER A 202 -15.76 5.58 4.69
CA SER A 202 -16.93 4.79 5.07
C SER A 202 -17.85 4.52 3.91
N GLY A 203 -18.30 3.27 3.81
CA GLY A 203 -19.25 2.84 2.79
C GLY A 203 -20.30 1.92 3.38
N THR A 204 -21.48 1.91 2.76
CA THR A 204 -22.61 1.10 3.23
C THR A 204 -23.00 0.10 2.16
N ILE A 205 -23.32 -1.12 2.57
CA ILE A 205 -23.89 -2.17 1.74
C ILE A 205 -25.11 -2.79 2.41
N ILE A 206 -25.94 -3.47 1.62
CA ILE A 206 -26.99 -4.36 2.10
C ILE A 206 -26.66 -5.78 1.61
N VAL A 207 -26.36 -6.68 2.54
CA VAL A 207 -26.02 -8.07 2.20
C VAL A 207 -27.26 -8.86 1.75
N PRO A 208 -27.13 -9.88 0.87
CA PRO A 208 -28.25 -10.71 0.45
C PRO A 208 -28.88 -11.53 1.58
N ALA A 209 -29.97 -12.24 1.26
CA ALA A 209 -30.66 -13.12 2.21
C ALA A 209 -30.02 -14.52 2.32
N THR A 210 -29.08 -14.84 1.42
CA THR A 210 -28.44 -16.14 1.35
C THR A 210 -27.40 -16.31 2.46
N ASP A 211 -27.30 -17.54 2.97
CA ASP A 211 -26.20 -17.96 3.83
C ASP A 211 -24.94 -18.09 2.94
N GLU A 212 -23.97 -17.16 3.09
CA GLU A 212 -22.79 -17.10 2.22
C GLU A 212 -21.59 -16.51 2.98
N THR A 213 -20.38 -16.95 2.62
CA THR A 213 -19.13 -16.42 3.17
C THR A 213 -18.41 -15.66 2.06
N TYR A 214 -18.17 -14.36 2.27
CA TYR A 214 -17.51 -13.49 1.30
C TYR A 214 -16.05 -13.26 1.69
N LEU A 215 -15.15 -13.36 0.71
CA LEU A 215 -13.75 -12.98 0.89
C LEU A 215 -13.66 -11.46 1.00
N VAL A 216 -13.02 -11.00 2.07
CA VAL A 216 -12.64 -9.60 2.25
C VAL A 216 -11.12 -9.51 2.14
N HIS A 217 -10.60 -8.66 1.26
CA HIS A 217 -9.16 -8.54 1.08
C HIS A 217 -8.74 -7.14 0.61
N CYS A 218 -7.43 -6.88 0.64
CA CYS A 218 -6.86 -5.78 -0.12
C CYS A 218 -6.65 -6.23 -1.57
N ASP A 219 -7.05 -5.43 -2.56
CA ASP A 219 -6.93 -5.76 -3.99
C ASP A 219 -5.52 -5.44 -4.55
N ILE A 220 -4.65 -4.85 -3.73
CA ILE A 220 -3.21 -4.82 -4.01
C ILE A 220 -2.67 -6.24 -3.77
N SER A 221 -2.35 -6.93 -4.87
CA SER A 221 -1.98 -8.36 -4.86
C SER A 221 -0.91 -8.69 -3.82
N GLN A 222 0.12 -7.85 -3.68
CA GLN A 222 1.18 -8.06 -2.69
C GLN A 222 0.71 -7.91 -1.24
N HIS A 223 -0.30 -7.08 -0.97
CA HIS A 223 -0.85 -6.95 0.38
C HIS A 223 -1.72 -8.15 0.71
N MET A 224 -2.54 -8.59 -0.27
CA MET A 224 -3.33 -9.81 -0.18
C MET A 224 -2.45 -11.03 0.08
N GLU A 225 -1.42 -11.24 -0.72
CA GLU A 225 -0.45 -12.34 -0.59
C GLU A 225 0.25 -12.32 0.76
N LYS A 226 0.60 -11.12 1.25
CA LYS A 226 1.22 -10.91 2.57
C LYS A 226 0.22 -10.87 3.73
N GLY A 227 -0.95 -11.49 3.57
CA GLY A 227 -1.88 -11.77 4.67
C GLY A 227 -3.06 -10.83 4.80
N MET A 228 -3.24 -9.84 3.93
CA MET A 228 -4.36 -8.91 4.06
C MET A 228 -5.66 -9.49 3.50
N LYS A 229 -6.19 -10.48 4.22
CA LYS A 229 -7.42 -11.23 3.94
C LYS A 229 -8.22 -11.44 5.22
N ALA A 230 -9.52 -11.49 5.08
CA ALA A 230 -10.51 -11.76 6.11
C ALA A 230 -11.77 -12.35 5.44
N GLN A 231 -12.79 -12.68 6.22
CA GLN A 231 -14.07 -13.13 5.70
C GLN A 231 -15.27 -12.44 6.36
N LEU A 232 -16.32 -12.22 5.57
CA LEU A 232 -17.64 -11.84 6.07
C LEU A 232 -18.57 -13.03 5.97
N VAL A 233 -19.06 -13.49 7.11
CA VAL A 233 -20.04 -14.57 7.22
C VAL A 233 -21.44 -13.98 7.31
N VAL A 234 -22.26 -14.23 6.29
CA VAL A 234 -23.69 -13.85 6.27
C VAL A 234 -24.54 -15.04 6.67
N GLY A 235 -25.39 -14.85 7.68
CA GLY A 235 -26.26 -15.91 8.19
C GLY A 235 -25.46 -17.08 8.74
N LYS A 236 -25.63 -18.27 8.17
CA LYS A 236 -24.85 -19.47 8.56
C LYS A 236 -23.47 -19.55 7.89
N GLY A 237 -23.19 -18.68 6.92
CA GLY A 237 -22.00 -18.77 6.09
C GLY A 237 -22.10 -19.85 5.01
N GLY A 238 -21.17 -19.77 4.06
CA GLY A 238 -20.83 -20.84 3.12
C GLY A 238 -19.68 -21.69 3.64
N GLU A 239 -18.85 -22.19 2.72
CA GLU A 239 -17.62 -22.90 3.08
C GLU A 239 -16.56 -21.94 3.65
N ASP A 240 -15.69 -22.48 4.51
CA ASP A 240 -14.55 -21.74 5.04
C ASP A 240 -13.58 -21.38 3.92
N LEU A 241 -13.19 -20.10 3.86
CA LEU A 241 -12.24 -19.63 2.86
C LEU A 241 -10.83 -20.04 3.24
N SER A 242 -10.07 -20.62 2.31
CA SER A 242 -8.69 -21.03 2.58
C SER A 242 -7.74 -19.83 2.80
N SER A 243 -6.67 -20.04 3.56
CA SER A 243 -5.57 -19.08 3.74
C SER A 243 -5.98 -17.72 4.32
N ILE A 244 -7.00 -17.68 5.19
CA ILE A 244 -7.33 -16.52 6.01
C ILE A 244 -6.44 -16.58 7.26
N PRO A 245 -5.53 -15.62 7.49
CA PRO A 245 -4.62 -15.67 8.63
C PRO A 245 -5.37 -15.86 9.95
N GLY A 246 -4.87 -16.72 10.82
CA GLY A 246 -5.47 -16.98 12.13
C GLY A 246 -6.80 -17.74 12.13
N LEU A 247 -7.43 -17.96 10.97
CA LEU A 247 -8.73 -18.61 10.86
C LEU A 247 -8.64 -19.95 10.13
N THR A 248 -8.03 -19.97 8.95
CA THR A 248 -7.92 -21.19 8.12
C THR A 248 -6.48 -21.48 7.73
N PRO A 249 -6.12 -22.76 7.52
CA PRO A 249 -4.77 -23.13 7.09
C PRO A 249 -4.39 -22.52 5.74
N TYR A 250 -3.10 -22.26 5.55
CA TYR A 250 -2.56 -21.88 4.24
C TYR A 250 -2.70 -23.05 3.26
N ASN A 251 -3.19 -22.75 2.06
CA ASN A 251 -3.40 -23.75 1.01
C ASN A 251 -2.07 -24.29 0.44
N LEU A 252 -1.02 -23.47 0.51
CA LEU A 252 0.35 -23.84 0.15
C LEU A 252 1.24 -23.52 1.34
N THR A 253 1.77 -24.56 1.99
CA THR A 253 2.76 -24.40 3.05
C THR A 253 4.12 -24.78 2.46
N ASP A 254 5.00 -23.79 2.29
CA ASP A 254 6.38 -24.07 1.91
C ASP A 254 7.05 -24.84 3.03
N THR A 255 7.69 -25.95 2.68
CA THR A 255 8.57 -26.68 3.58
C THR A 255 10.00 -26.40 3.16
N TYR A 256 10.66 -25.56 3.94
CA TYR A 256 12.09 -25.36 3.79
C TYR A 256 12.78 -26.46 4.59
N GLU A 257 13.28 -27.48 3.91
CA GLU A 257 14.28 -28.36 4.51
C GLU A 257 15.50 -27.48 4.80
N THR A 258 15.77 -27.21 6.07
CA THR A 258 17.06 -26.66 6.45
C THR A 258 18.09 -27.73 6.10
N PRO A 259 19.03 -27.49 5.15
CA PRO A 259 20.24 -28.28 5.12
C PRO A 259 20.85 -28.22 6.53
N ASP A 260 21.63 -29.22 6.96
CA ASP A 260 22.35 -29.21 8.24
C ASP A 260 23.20 -27.92 8.37
N LEU A 261 22.56 -26.84 8.81
CA LEU A 261 23.20 -25.60 9.17
C LEU A 261 23.87 -25.89 10.51
N PRO A 262 25.14 -25.54 10.69
CA PRO A 262 25.81 -25.72 11.97
C PRO A 262 24.94 -25.10 13.06
N GLN A 263 24.48 -25.92 14.01
CA GLN A 263 23.76 -25.47 15.19
C GLN A 263 24.72 -24.56 15.96
N VAL A 264 24.47 -23.25 15.94
CA VAL A 264 25.24 -22.31 16.77
C VAL A 264 24.87 -22.61 18.21
N ASN A 265 25.80 -23.23 18.93
CA ASN A 265 25.63 -23.56 20.33
C ASN A 265 25.93 -22.30 21.16
N ASP A 266 24.88 -21.66 21.70
CA ASP A 266 24.97 -20.38 22.43
C ASP A 266 25.93 -20.38 23.63
N GLN A 267 26.43 -21.55 24.06
CA GLN A 267 27.32 -21.71 25.21
C GLN A 267 28.82 -21.75 24.90
N GLU A 268 29.25 -21.93 23.64
CA GLU A 268 30.69 -21.94 23.29
C GLU A 268 31.17 -20.67 22.56
N ASP A 269 30.27 -19.91 21.92
CA ASP A 269 30.67 -18.81 21.04
C ASP A 269 30.90 -17.45 21.73
N GLN A 270 30.45 -17.28 22.98
CA GLN A 270 30.78 -16.08 23.76
C GLN A 270 32.30 -15.97 23.97
N ASP A 271 32.97 -17.08 24.30
CA ASP A 271 34.42 -17.10 24.51
C ASP A 271 35.18 -16.99 23.18
N SER A 272 34.66 -17.57 22.11
CA SER A 272 35.24 -17.49 20.76
C SER A 272 35.22 -16.06 20.20
N ILE A 273 34.07 -15.39 20.27
CA ILE A 273 33.91 -14.02 19.78
C ILE A 273 34.69 -13.04 20.66
N THR A 274 34.62 -13.19 21.99
CA THR A 274 35.37 -12.33 22.92
C THR A 274 36.88 -12.50 22.71
N LYS A 275 37.35 -13.74 22.48
CA LYS A 275 38.76 -14.03 22.19
C LYS A 275 39.19 -13.49 20.83
N GLN A 276 38.37 -13.58 19.77
CA GLN A 276 38.66 -12.98 18.47
C GLN A 276 38.76 -11.45 18.55
N ILE A 277 37.85 -10.82 19.30
CA ILE A 277 37.88 -9.37 19.53
C ILE A 277 39.15 -8.98 20.30
N VAL A 278 39.49 -9.71 21.37
CA VAL A 278 40.69 -9.46 22.18
C VAL A 278 41.98 -9.68 21.37
N ASP A 279 42.06 -10.76 20.58
CA ASP A 279 43.23 -11.02 19.72
C ASP A 279 43.37 -9.95 18.63
N PHE A 280 42.26 -9.47 18.06
CA PHE A 280 42.28 -8.38 17.08
C PHE A 280 42.81 -7.08 17.69
N PHE A 281 42.42 -6.74 18.91
CA PHE A 281 42.96 -5.57 19.62
C PHE A 281 44.40 -5.77 20.11
N ALA A 282 44.80 -6.99 20.45
CA ALA A 282 46.16 -7.29 20.92
C ALA A 282 47.19 -7.36 19.80
N THR A 283 46.81 -7.88 18.63
CA THR A 283 47.71 -8.02 17.48
C THR A 283 47.80 -6.74 16.64
N ASN A 284 46.80 -5.86 16.73
CA ASN A 284 46.77 -4.62 15.96
C ASN A 284 47.08 -3.39 16.83
N SER A 285 48.38 -3.16 17.05
CA SER A 285 48.93 -2.09 17.89
C SER A 285 48.48 -0.69 17.48
N PHE A 286 48.15 -0.47 16.21
CA PHE A 286 47.58 0.78 15.70
C PHE A 286 46.17 1.03 16.24
N ILE A 287 45.31 0.01 16.23
CA ILE A 287 43.92 0.12 16.69
C ILE A 287 43.89 0.25 18.22
N SER A 288 44.72 -0.51 18.94
CA SER A 288 44.91 -0.39 20.39
C SER A 288 45.36 1.02 20.81
N GLY A 289 46.28 1.63 20.04
CA GLY A 289 46.71 3.01 20.26
C GLY A 289 45.59 4.02 20.08
N MET A 290 44.77 3.86 19.02
CA MET A 290 43.64 4.75 18.75
C MET A 290 42.51 4.64 19.78
N THR A 291 42.22 3.44 20.28
CA THR A 291 41.20 3.26 21.33
C THR A 291 41.65 3.84 22.66
N ALA A 292 42.92 3.67 23.06
CA ALA A 292 43.47 4.28 24.26
C ALA A 292 43.45 5.82 24.21
N LEU A 293 43.82 6.40 23.06
CA LEU A 293 43.71 7.84 22.81
C LEU A 293 42.26 8.32 22.84
N GLY A 294 41.34 7.59 22.22
CA GLY A 294 39.91 7.90 22.24
C GLY A 294 39.33 7.92 23.66
N LEU A 295 39.72 6.96 24.50
CA LEU A 295 39.26 6.88 25.89
C LEU A 295 39.79 8.03 26.75
N LEU A 296 41.07 8.41 26.58
CA LEU A 296 41.66 9.56 27.26
C LEU A 296 41.03 10.89 26.84
N VAL A 297 40.79 11.07 25.55
CA VAL A 297 40.11 12.27 25.02
C VAL A 297 38.66 12.32 25.50
N GLY A 298 37.95 11.18 25.49
CA GLY A 298 36.59 11.07 26.02
C GLY A 298 36.50 11.44 27.50
N LEU A 299 37.43 10.96 28.34
CA LEU A 299 37.51 11.32 29.76
C LEU A 299 37.79 12.82 29.98
N LEU A 300 38.69 13.40 29.18
CA LEU A 300 38.98 14.84 29.22
C LEU A 300 37.77 15.69 28.82
N ILE A 301 37.04 15.27 27.78
CA ILE A 301 35.81 15.94 27.34
C ILE A 301 34.73 15.82 28.42
N LEU A 302 34.58 14.65 29.05
CA LEU A 302 33.62 14.45 30.14
C LEU A 302 33.93 15.37 31.34
N LEU A 303 35.20 15.50 31.71
CA LEU A 303 35.65 16.41 32.78
C LEU A 303 35.41 17.88 32.41
N LEU A 304 35.62 18.27 31.15
CA LEU A 304 35.36 19.63 30.67
C LEU A 304 33.86 19.97 30.65
N ILE A 305 33.01 19.04 30.21
CA ILE A 305 31.55 19.19 30.23
C ILE A 305 31.06 19.32 31.66
N ASN A 306 31.55 18.48 32.58
CA ASN A 306 31.13 18.55 33.99
C ASN A 306 31.55 19.88 34.63
N LYS A 307 32.74 20.40 34.30
CA LYS A 307 33.22 21.70 34.78
C LYS A 307 32.42 22.88 34.20
N LEU A 308 31.96 22.77 32.94
CA LEU A 308 31.10 23.78 32.29
C LEU A 308 29.67 23.79 32.85
N PHE A 309 29.11 22.63 33.20
CA PHE A 309 27.78 22.52 33.82
C PHE A 309 27.77 22.94 35.30
N LEU A 310 28.80 22.61 36.09
CA LEU A 310 28.93 23.09 37.48
C LEU A 310 29.26 24.58 37.57
N SER A 311 29.90 25.17 36.55
CA SER A 311 30.20 26.61 36.47
C SER A 311 28.97 27.48 36.16
N LYS A 312 27.89 26.90 35.60
CA LYS A 312 26.65 27.61 35.33
C LYS A 312 25.60 27.15 36.33
N GLY A 313 25.63 27.76 37.52
CA GLY A 313 24.57 27.61 38.51
C GLY A 313 23.21 27.86 37.87
N LEU A 314 22.40 26.80 37.81
CA LEU A 314 21.00 26.82 37.40
C LEU A 314 20.22 27.73 38.36
N LYS A 315 19.95 28.97 37.93
CA LYS A 315 18.87 29.78 38.48
C LYS A 315 17.58 29.28 37.82
N VAL A 316 16.90 28.34 38.47
CA VAL A 316 15.52 27.97 38.13
C VAL A 316 14.62 29.03 38.77
N GLU A 317 14.11 29.95 37.95
CA GLU A 317 13.05 30.87 38.36
C GLU A 317 11.72 30.24 37.92
N ASN A 318 10.98 29.69 38.90
CA ASN A 318 9.58 29.29 38.75
C ASN A 318 8.75 30.55 38.47
N ASN A 319 7.89 30.50 37.45
CA ASN A 319 6.83 31.49 37.30
C ASN A 319 5.48 30.79 37.25
N GLN A 320 4.74 30.90 38.36
CA GLN A 320 3.29 30.80 38.39
C GLN A 320 2.74 32.15 37.94
N GLY A 321 1.82 32.11 36.98
CA GLY A 321 1.00 33.23 36.50
C GLY A 321 -0.06 32.69 35.57
#